data_AF-A0A2V8Q1A0-F1
#
_entry.id   AF-A0A2V8Q1A0-F1
#
_cell.length_a   1.000
_cell.length_b   1.000
_cell.length_c   1.000
_cell.angle_alpha   90.00
_cell.angle_beta   90.00
_cell.angle_gamma   90.00
#
_symmetry.space_group_name_H-M   'P 1'
#
loop_
_entity.id
_entity.type
_entity.pdbx_description
1 polymer ?
#
loop_
_entity_poly.entity_id
_entity_poly.type
_entity_poly.pdbx_seq_one_letter_code
_entity_poly.pdbx_strand_id
1 'polypeptide(L)'
;MRPIGSERLWIEASYYGSVTGEMFKEIDSVKRWEKLKPVDFPPHNLLGSAYRQLGDHQNAERELRETLRIASDSSIPYNNLGWCLLEADQFDKLRSLLVQASTKGLDDSPGLHKLRFALALVSGDVAVLAKEQSWSQSTSDQMAGLWIRIE
;
A
#
# COMPACT_ATOMS: atom_id res chain seq x y z
N MET A 1 21.63 11.17 -13.10
CA MET A 1 21.52 12.41 -12.32
C MET A 1 20.06 12.82 -12.32
N ARG A 2 19.42 12.98 -11.16
CA ARG A 2 18.00 13.41 -11.10
C ARG A 2 17.88 14.83 -11.69
N PRO A 3 16.83 15.14 -12.46
CA PRO A 3 16.59 16.51 -12.92
C PRO A 3 16.50 17.47 -11.72
N ILE A 4 17.08 18.66 -11.82
CA ILE A 4 17.22 19.65 -10.73
C ILE A 4 15.86 20.09 -10.12
N GLY A 5 14.72 19.79 -10.77
CA GLY A 5 13.38 20.02 -10.21
C GLY A 5 12.68 18.78 -9.62
N SER A 6 13.19 17.57 -9.87
CA SER A 6 12.53 16.31 -9.53
C SER A 6 12.53 16.04 -8.04
N GLU A 7 13.67 16.25 -7.38
CA GLU A 7 13.82 16.03 -5.95
C GLU A 7 12.98 17.00 -5.11
N ARG A 8 12.95 18.28 -5.49
CA ARG A 8 12.14 19.30 -4.81
C ARG A 8 10.64 18.93 -4.83
N LEU A 9 10.11 18.56 -5.99
CA LEU A 9 8.68 18.24 -6.12
C LEU A 9 8.31 16.94 -5.40
N TRP A 10 9.22 15.96 -5.35
CA TRP A 10 9.03 14.76 -4.55
C TRP A 10 8.98 15.06 -3.04
N ILE A 11 9.88 15.92 -2.54
CA ILE A 11 9.88 16.37 -1.13
C ILE A 11 8.60 17.15 -0.83
N GLU A 12 8.22 18.08 -1.70
CA GLU A 12 6.99 18.89 -1.55
C GLU A 12 5.74 18.00 -1.49
N ALA A 13 5.62 17.04 -2.41
CA ALA A 13 4.55 16.04 -2.40
C ALA A 13 4.52 15.23 -1.10
N SER A 14 5.68 14.71 -0.69
CA SER A 14 5.80 13.89 0.51
C SER A 14 5.45 14.68 1.78
N TYR A 15 5.83 15.96 1.84
CA TYR A 15 5.47 16.86 2.93
C TYR A 15 3.96 17.06 3.01
N TYR A 16 3.30 17.39 1.89
CA TYR A 16 1.85 17.56 1.89
C TYR A 16 1.10 16.28 2.23
N GLY A 17 1.55 15.13 1.72
CA GLY A 17 0.89 13.84 1.97
C GLY A 17 1.12 13.27 3.37
N SER A 18 2.33 13.41 3.91
CA SER A 18 2.72 12.74 5.17
C SER A 18 2.76 13.65 6.39
N VAL A 19 2.88 14.97 6.21
CA VAL A 19 3.03 15.93 7.32
C VAL A 19 1.80 16.79 7.51
N THR A 20 1.29 17.42 6.44
CA THR A 20 0.17 18.36 6.58
C THR A 20 -1.19 17.75 6.27
N GLY A 21 -1.23 16.64 5.52
CA GLY A 21 -2.48 16.00 5.10
C GLY A 21 -3.20 16.75 3.96
N GLU A 22 -2.54 17.70 3.29
CA GLU A 22 -3.13 18.52 2.24
C GLU A 22 -3.13 17.80 0.89
N MET A 23 -4.00 16.80 0.75
CA MET A 23 -4.03 15.87 -0.41
C MET A 23 -4.12 16.58 -1.77
N PHE A 24 -4.85 17.70 -1.88
CA PHE A 24 -4.92 18.45 -3.14
C PHE A 24 -3.56 19.06 -3.54
N LYS A 25 -2.79 19.56 -2.56
CA LYS A 25 -1.45 20.10 -2.79
C LYS A 25 -0.43 18.99 -3.07
N GLU A 26 -0.60 17.82 -2.44
CA GLU A 26 0.15 16.61 -2.79
C GLU A 26 -0.10 16.25 -4.25
N ILE A 27 -1.35 16.07 -4.67
CA ILE A 27 -1.71 15.68 -6.04
C ILE A 27 -1.14 16.67 -7.06
N ASP A 28 -1.24 17.97 -6.81
CA ASP A 28 -0.69 18.99 -7.71
C ASP A 28 0.85 18.88 -7.82
N SER A 29 1.54 18.73 -6.68
CA SER A 29 2.99 18.53 -6.65
C SER A 29 3.41 17.26 -7.38
N VAL A 30 2.70 16.15 -7.17
CA VAL A 30 2.99 14.86 -7.82
C VAL A 30 2.70 14.93 -9.33
N LYS A 31 1.64 15.60 -9.78
CA LYS A 31 1.38 15.81 -11.22
C LYS A 31 2.44 16.69 -11.89
N ARG A 32 2.93 17.71 -11.19
CA ARG A 32 4.09 18.50 -11.66
C ARG A 32 5.35 17.63 -11.75
N TRP A 33 5.54 16.74 -10.78
CA TRP A 33 6.67 15.83 -10.73
C TRP A 33 6.63 14.78 -11.85
N GLU A 34 5.46 14.19 -12.12
CA GLU A 34 5.26 13.19 -13.19
C GLU A 34 5.67 13.72 -14.57
N LYS A 35 5.45 15.01 -14.85
CA LYS A 35 5.87 15.66 -16.10
C LYS A 35 7.39 15.65 -16.30
N LEU A 36 8.17 15.53 -15.21
CA LEU A 36 9.63 15.41 -15.26
C LEU A 36 10.10 13.97 -15.52
N LYS A 37 9.18 13.01 -15.67
CA LYS A 37 9.45 11.59 -15.96
C LYS A 37 10.53 11.00 -15.04
N PRO A 38 10.29 11.00 -13.71
CA PRO A 38 11.24 10.44 -12.76
C PRO A 38 11.45 8.95 -13.05
N VAL A 39 12.72 8.52 -13.05
CA VAL A 39 13.10 7.12 -13.33
C VAL A 39 13.08 6.27 -12.06
N ASP A 40 13.45 6.85 -10.92
CA ASP A 40 13.73 6.08 -9.70
C ASP A 40 12.47 5.72 -8.90
N PHE A 41 11.43 6.54 -8.97
CA PHE A 41 10.23 6.38 -8.15
C PHE A 41 8.98 6.80 -8.93
N PRO A 42 8.10 5.85 -9.31
CA PRO A 42 6.89 6.16 -10.02
C PRO A 42 5.93 7.02 -9.16
N PRO A 43 5.40 8.13 -9.68
CA PRO A 43 4.49 9.02 -8.95
C PRO A 43 3.15 8.37 -8.62
N HIS A 44 2.79 7.31 -9.33
CA HIS A 44 1.50 6.64 -9.24
C HIS A 44 1.14 6.16 -7.83
N ASN A 45 2.12 5.76 -7.02
CA ASN A 45 1.84 5.33 -5.64
C ASN A 45 1.37 6.50 -4.77
N LEU A 46 1.98 7.68 -4.92
CA LEU A 46 1.62 8.88 -4.17
C LEU A 46 0.25 9.40 -4.63
N LEU A 47 0.02 9.47 -5.95
CA LEU A 47 -1.30 9.84 -6.48
C LEU A 47 -2.39 8.89 -5.98
N GLY A 48 -2.13 7.59 -6.05
CA GLY A 48 -3.04 6.56 -5.57
C GLY A 48 -3.41 6.72 -4.09
N SER A 49 -2.41 6.96 -3.24
CA SER A 49 -2.61 7.22 -1.81
C SER A 49 -3.42 8.49 -1.57
N ALA A 50 -3.11 9.59 -2.26
CA ALA A 50 -3.79 10.86 -2.11
C ALA A 50 -5.26 10.79 -2.56
N TYR A 51 -5.53 10.17 -3.72
CA TYR A 51 -6.91 9.96 -4.18
C TYR A 51 -7.70 9.05 -3.23
N ARG A 52 -7.08 8.00 -2.69
CA ARG A 52 -7.71 7.11 -1.70
C ARG A 52 -8.13 7.88 -0.45
N GLN A 53 -7.23 8.73 0.09
CA GLN A 53 -7.53 9.55 1.26
C GLN A 53 -8.63 10.59 1.01
N LEU A 54 -8.84 11.00 -0.23
CA LEU A 54 -9.97 11.85 -0.65
C LEU A 54 -11.27 11.08 -0.90
N GLY A 55 -11.27 9.75 -0.78
CA GLY A 55 -12.42 8.89 -1.12
C GLY A 55 -12.64 8.70 -2.63
N ASP A 56 -11.73 9.20 -3.47
CA ASP A 56 -11.76 9.02 -4.92
C ASP A 56 -11.15 7.67 -5.29
N HIS A 57 -11.87 6.61 -4.93
CA HIS A 57 -11.40 5.24 -5.09
C HIS A 57 -11.20 4.85 -6.56
N GLN A 58 -11.91 5.49 -7.50
CA GLN A 58 -11.75 5.21 -8.93
C GLN A 58 -10.41 5.72 -9.46
N ASN A 59 -10.05 6.98 -9.18
CA ASN A 59 -8.74 7.49 -9.56
C ASN A 59 -7.63 6.78 -8.78
N ALA A 60 -7.85 6.49 -7.50
CA ALA A 60 -6.89 5.73 -6.69
C ALA A 60 -6.60 4.34 -7.28
N GLU A 61 -7.62 3.56 -7.61
CA GLU A 61 -7.47 2.22 -8.21
C GLU A 61 -6.65 2.30 -9.51
N ARG A 62 -6.92 3.29 -10.38
CA ARG A 62 -6.16 3.45 -11.64
C ARG A 62 -4.67 3.66 -11.39
N GLU A 63 -4.30 4.60 -10.52
CA GLU A 63 -2.89 4.89 -10.25
C GLU A 63 -2.20 3.73 -9.52
N LEU A 64 -2.89 3.09 -8.58
CA LEU A 64 -2.32 1.96 -7.83
C LEU A 64 -2.12 0.72 -8.71
N ARG A 65 -2.94 0.53 -9.76
CA ARG A 65 -2.72 -0.52 -10.77
C ARG A 65 -1.47 -0.27 -11.61
N GLU A 66 -1.16 0.97 -11.95
CA GLU A 66 0.12 1.29 -12.61
C GLU A 66 1.31 1.02 -11.68
N THR A 67 1.18 1.36 -10.40
CA THR A 67 2.20 1.03 -9.38
C THR A 67 2.43 -0.48 -9.30
N LEU A 68 1.35 -1.27 -9.28
CA LEU A 68 1.41 -2.73 -9.27
C LEU A 68 2.06 -3.30 -10.54
N ARG A 69 1.76 -2.73 -11.72
CA ARG A 69 2.36 -3.14 -12.99
C ARG A 69 3.88 -2.92 -13.01
N ILE A 70 4.36 -1.86 -12.37
CA ILE A 70 5.79 -1.50 -12.32
C ILE A 70 6.53 -2.33 -11.26
N ALA A 71 5.92 -2.57 -10.11
CA ALA A 71 6.57 -3.19 -8.95
C ALA A 71 5.81 -4.44 -8.44
N SER A 72 5.51 -5.38 -9.35
CA SER A 72 4.67 -6.55 -9.07
C SER A 72 5.26 -7.56 -8.08
N ASP A 73 6.56 -7.45 -7.78
CA ASP A 73 7.30 -8.35 -6.90
C ASP A 73 7.53 -7.74 -5.50
N SER A 74 6.93 -6.57 -5.23
CA SER A 74 6.88 -5.96 -3.90
C SER A 74 5.49 -6.10 -3.30
N SER A 75 5.37 -6.25 -1.99
CA SER A 75 4.06 -6.29 -1.30
C SER A 75 3.41 -4.91 -1.15
N ILE A 76 4.18 -3.82 -1.29
CA ILE A 76 3.69 -2.44 -1.09
C ILE A 76 2.54 -2.09 -2.04
N PRO A 77 2.64 -2.33 -3.37
CA PRO A 77 1.55 -1.99 -4.29
C PRO A 77 0.28 -2.81 -4.05
N TYR A 78 0.41 -4.09 -3.68
CA TYR A 78 -0.75 -4.93 -3.30
C TYR A 78 -1.42 -4.41 -2.04
N ASN A 79 -0.64 -3.98 -1.04
CA ASN A 79 -1.19 -3.40 0.19
C ASN A 79 -1.98 -2.12 -0.11
N ASN A 80 -1.40 -1.19 -0.88
CA ASN A 80 -2.05 0.10 -1.16
C ASN A 80 -3.30 -0.06 -2.03
N LEU A 81 -3.22 -0.84 -3.12
CA LEU A 81 -4.40 -1.16 -3.93
C LEU A 81 -5.44 -1.92 -3.10
N GLY A 82 -4.99 -2.80 -2.20
CA GLY A 82 -5.86 -3.58 -1.35
C GLY A 82 -6.70 -2.75 -0.39
N TRP A 83 -6.09 -1.79 0.32
CA TRP A 83 -6.83 -0.83 1.16
C TRP A 83 -7.80 0.01 0.35
N CYS A 84 -7.40 0.46 -0.85
CA CYS A 84 -8.30 1.18 -1.75
C CYS A 84 -9.52 0.34 -2.14
N LEU A 85 -9.33 -0.97 -2.43
CA LEU A 85 -10.44 -1.87 -2.78
C LEU A 85 -11.32 -2.19 -1.58
N LEU A 86 -10.74 -2.31 -0.38
CA LEU A 86 -11.49 -2.53 0.86
C LEU A 86 -12.41 -1.34 1.15
N GLU A 87 -11.88 -0.11 1.10
CA GLU A 87 -12.63 1.12 1.37
C GLU A 87 -13.71 1.41 0.31
N ALA A 88 -13.54 0.88 -0.90
CA ALA A 88 -14.51 0.96 -1.98
C ALA A 88 -15.54 -0.19 -1.98
N ASP A 89 -15.57 -1.01 -0.92
CA ASP A 89 -16.41 -2.22 -0.80
C ASP A 89 -16.24 -3.23 -1.96
N GLN A 90 -15.09 -3.23 -2.63
CA GLN A 90 -14.78 -4.10 -3.77
C GLN A 90 -14.14 -5.42 -3.30
N PHE A 91 -14.83 -6.16 -2.44
CA PHE A 91 -14.29 -7.33 -1.73
C PHE A 91 -13.83 -8.47 -2.66
N ASP A 92 -14.53 -8.73 -3.77
CA ASP A 92 -14.15 -9.78 -4.73
C ASP A 92 -12.85 -9.45 -5.47
N LYS A 93 -12.67 -8.17 -5.82
CA LYS A 93 -11.42 -7.69 -6.43
C LYS A 93 -10.27 -7.78 -5.42
N LEU A 94 -10.53 -7.42 -4.17
CA LEU A 94 -9.54 -7.52 -3.09
C LEU A 94 -9.11 -8.98 -2.86
N ARG A 95 -10.06 -9.91 -2.79
CA ARG A 95 -9.75 -11.35 -2.68
C ARG A 95 -8.88 -11.83 -3.84
N SER A 96 -9.24 -11.45 -5.06
CA SER A 96 -8.47 -11.78 -6.26
C SER A 96 -7.05 -11.19 -6.21
N LEU A 97 -6.90 -9.97 -5.70
CA LEU A 97 -5.61 -9.30 -5.55
C LEU A 97 -4.73 -10.01 -4.50
N LEU A 98 -5.31 -10.42 -3.37
CA LEU A 98 -4.60 -11.15 -2.33
C LEU A 98 -4.12 -12.52 -2.82
N VAL A 99 -4.92 -13.22 -3.64
CA VAL A 99 -4.49 -14.45 -4.31
C VAL A 99 -3.31 -14.19 -5.23
N GLN A 100 -3.35 -13.13 -6.05
CA GLN A 100 -2.21 -12.75 -6.90
C GLN A 100 -0.94 -12.51 -6.08
N ALA A 101 -1.04 -11.79 -4.96
CA ALA A 101 0.10 -11.57 -4.06
C ALA A 101 0.66 -12.90 -3.51
N SER A 102 -0.21 -13.83 -3.11
CA SER A 102 0.18 -15.15 -2.63
C SER A 102 0.88 -15.98 -3.73
N THR A 103 0.40 -15.93 -4.98
CA THR A 103 1.09 -16.62 -6.10
C THR A 103 2.50 -16.09 -6.37
N LYS A 104 2.79 -14.86 -5.93
CA LYS A 104 4.11 -14.23 -5.98
C LYS A 104 4.97 -14.52 -4.74
N GLY A 105 4.46 -15.28 -3.78
CA GLY A 105 5.17 -15.58 -2.53
C GLY A 105 5.29 -14.40 -1.59
N LEU A 106 4.39 -13.41 -1.68
CA LEU A 106 4.45 -12.18 -0.87
C LEU A 106 3.73 -12.31 0.49
N ASP A 107 3.38 -13.54 0.88
CA ASP A 107 2.49 -13.81 2.00
C ASP A 107 3.01 -13.30 3.34
N ASP A 108 4.33 -13.37 3.58
CA ASP A 108 4.98 -12.96 4.83
C ASP A 108 4.87 -11.46 5.14
N SER A 109 4.35 -10.65 4.20
CA SER A 109 4.19 -9.21 4.39
C SER A 109 3.15 -8.90 5.47
N PRO A 110 3.53 -8.20 6.57
CA PRO A 110 2.58 -7.82 7.62
C PRO A 110 1.43 -6.94 7.11
N GLY A 111 1.66 -6.16 6.05
CA GLY A 111 0.61 -5.36 5.42
C GLY A 111 -0.49 -6.23 4.80
N LEU A 112 -0.10 -7.31 4.12
CA LEU A 112 -1.06 -8.21 3.49
C LEU A 112 -1.81 -9.07 4.52
N HIS A 113 -1.18 -9.44 5.63
CA HIS A 113 -1.86 -10.08 6.77
C HIS A 113 -2.94 -9.17 7.38
N LYS A 114 -2.62 -7.89 7.64
CA LYS A 114 -3.61 -6.91 8.12
C LYS A 114 -4.79 -6.76 7.17
N LEU A 115 -4.51 -6.74 5.87
CA LEU A 115 -5.53 -6.60 4.84
C LEU A 115 -6.42 -7.86 4.72
N ARG A 116 -5.85 -9.06 4.82
CA ARG A 116 -6.61 -10.33 4.91
C ARG A 116 -7.50 -10.36 6.14
N PHE A 117 -6.97 -9.96 7.29
CA PHE A 117 -7.73 -9.85 8.52
C PHE A 117 -8.90 -8.88 8.36
N ALA A 118 -8.66 -7.69 7.80
CA ALA A 118 -9.70 -6.69 7.58
C ALA A 118 -10.80 -7.20 6.63
N LEU A 119 -10.42 -7.84 5.51
CA LEU A 119 -11.39 -8.48 4.61
C LEU A 119 -12.20 -9.56 5.32
N ALA A 120 -11.55 -10.41 6.11
CA ALA A 120 -12.21 -11.49 6.83
C ALA A 120 -13.19 -10.96 7.89
N LEU A 121 -12.85 -9.84 8.55
CA LEU A 121 -13.71 -9.17 9.51
C LEU A 121 -14.99 -8.67 8.84
N VAL A 122 -14.88 -7.97 7.70
CA VAL A 122 -16.05 -7.44 6.98
C VAL A 122 -16.86 -8.53 6.29
N SER A 123 -16.23 -9.63 5.86
CA SER A 123 -16.92 -10.75 5.21
C SER A 123 -17.44 -11.81 6.19
N GLY A 124 -17.12 -11.72 7.48
CA GLY A 124 -17.47 -12.72 8.49
C GLY A 124 -16.73 -14.06 8.35
N ASP A 125 -15.56 -14.09 7.71
CA ASP A 125 -14.77 -15.31 7.49
C ASP A 125 -13.95 -15.64 8.75
N VAL A 126 -14.60 -16.32 9.70
CA VAL A 126 -14.00 -16.67 11.00
C VAL A 126 -12.80 -17.60 10.89
N ALA A 127 -12.72 -18.41 9.82
CA ALA A 127 -11.59 -19.31 9.60
C ALA A 127 -10.32 -18.53 9.23
N VAL A 128 -10.45 -17.54 8.33
CA VAL A 128 -9.35 -16.64 8.01
C VAL A 128 -8.98 -15.79 9.21
N LEU A 129 -9.94 -15.24 9.96
CA LEU A 129 -9.64 -14.47 11.18
C LEU A 129 -8.78 -15.25 12.18
N ALA A 130 -9.16 -16.49 12.47
CA ALA A 130 -8.40 -17.35 13.38
C ALA A 130 -6.98 -17.59 12.87
N LYS A 131 -6.83 -17.86 11.56
CA LYS A 131 -5.52 -18.06 10.92
C LYS A 131 -4.63 -16.82 11.06
N GLU A 132 -5.16 -15.64 10.73
CA GLU A 132 -4.41 -14.38 10.78
C GLU A 132 -4.03 -14.00 12.23
N GLN A 133 -4.90 -14.30 13.21
CA GLN A 133 -4.61 -14.10 14.63
C GLN A 133 -3.49 -15.03 15.12
N SER A 134 -3.51 -16.31 14.75
CA SER A 134 -2.44 -17.25 15.09
C SER A 134 -1.10 -16.85 14.48
N TRP A 135 -1.10 -16.39 13.21
CA TRP A 135 0.10 -15.85 12.59
C TRP A 135 0.66 -14.68 13.40
N SER A 136 -0.18 -13.68 13.73
CA SER A 136 0.25 -12.50 14.49
C SER A 136 0.84 -12.84 15.87
N GLN A 137 0.27 -13.82 16.57
CA GLN A 137 0.79 -14.28 17.86
C GLN A 137 2.16 -14.94 17.69
N SER A 138 2.28 -15.86 16.73
CA SER A 138 3.54 -16.56 16.46
C SER A 138 4.68 -15.60 16.07
N THR A 139 4.39 -14.58 15.26
CA THR A 139 5.37 -13.56 14.89
C THR A 139 5.78 -12.70 16.09
N SER A 140 4.83 -12.33 16.94
CA SER A 140 5.12 -11.58 18.18
C SER A 140 6.07 -12.35 19.10
N ASP A 141 5.79 -13.64 19.31
CA ASP A 141 6.59 -14.51 20.17
C ASP A 141 8.01 -14.71 19.62
N GLN A 142 8.15 -14.89 18.30
CA GLN A 142 9.45 -14.97 17.63
C GLN A 142 10.27 -13.69 17.82
N MET A 143 9.65 -12.52 17.67
CA MET A 143 10.32 -11.24 17.86
C MET A 143 10.75 -11.06 19.32
N ALA A 144 9.88 -11.37 20.28
CA ALA A 144 10.22 -11.34 21.71
C ALA A 144 11.41 -12.25 22.06
N GLY A 145 11.47 -13.45 21.46
CA GLY A 145 12.57 -14.39 21.65
C GLY A 145 13.92 -13.92 21.07
N LEU A 146 13.92 -13.06 20.04
CA LEU A 146 15.13 -12.45 19.49
C LEU A 146 15.69 -11.35 20.40
N TRP A 147 14.83 -10.59 21.08
CA TRP A 147 15.25 -9.53 22.02
C TRP A 147 15.89 -10.07 23.30
N ILE A 148 15.51 -11.26 23.76
CA ILE A 148 16.05 -11.89 24.98
C ILE A 148 17.48 -12.46 24.76
N ARG A 149 17.93 -12.63 23.51
CA ARG A 149 19.23 -13.25 23.17
C ARG A 149 20.38 -12.24 22.95
N ILE A 150 20.22 -10.98 23.35
CA ILE A 150 21.22 -9.90 23.15
C ILE A 150 22.00 -9.60 24.45
N GLU A 151 22.42 -10.65 25.17
CA GLU A 151 23.38 -10.57 26.30
C GLU A 151 24.60 -11.44 25.99
#